data_AF-A0A7Y5Z4Y5-F1
#
_entry.id   AF-A0A7Y5Z4Y5-F1
#
_cell.length_a   1.000
_cell.length_b   1.000
_cell.length_c   1.000
_cell.angle_alpha   90.00
_cell.angle_beta   90.00
_cell.angle_gamma   90.00
#
_symmetry.space_group_name_H-M   'P 1'
#
loop_
_entity.id
_entity.type
_entity.pdbx_description
1 polymer ?
#
loop_
_entity_poly.entity_id
_entity_poly.type
_entity_poly.pdbx_seq_one_letter_code
_entity_poly.pdbx_strand_id
1 'polypeptide(L)'
;MDWFRMYGEFATDPKVQMMSEADQRRFVMLLCLRCSNDDVTLHETEIAFQLRISNEEWATSKALFLSKGLIDEDCRPLAWDRRQFVSDSSAARVAAHRAKKKQACNVTVTPPDTDTEEDLKPPLSPLTENPAPTPEPKPKRKSRLPEPFNVSGDMRKWAADRAPAVHLINETEKFVNYWRGNGGTKADWIATWRNWLLKAQEDANRRMTAPHRTSNQPLDMTSTDWALEPIL
;
A
#
# COMPACT_ATOMS: atom_id res chain seq x y z
N MET A 1 -1.15 -2.96 -11.23
CA MET A 1 -1.07 -1.48 -11.21
C MET A 1 0.10 -1.18 -10.34
N ASP A 2 1.20 -0.93 -11.01
CA ASP A 2 2.52 -1.06 -10.45
C ASP A 2 3.14 0.33 -10.58
N TRP A 3 3.64 0.82 -9.46
CA TRP A 3 3.87 2.22 -9.19
C TRP A 3 5.16 2.36 -8.39
N PHE A 4 5.91 3.40 -8.68
CA PHE A 4 7.15 3.73 -7.98
C PHE A 4 7.03 5.16 -7.43
N ARG A 5 7.76 5.47 -6.35
CA ARG A 5 7.89 6.86 -5.89
C ARG A 5 8.84 7.62 -6.79
N MET A 6 8.32 8.67 -7.42
CA MET A 6 9.12 9.77 -7.93
C MET A 6 9.32 10.79 -6.80
N TYR A 7 10.56 11.21 -6.57
CA TYR A 7 10.92 12.15 -5.51
C TYR A 7 11.06 13.56 -6.11
N GLY A 8 10.62 14.59 -5.38
CA GLY A 8 10.73 15.99 -5.84
C GLY A 8 12.17 16.43 -6.14
N GLU A 9 13.15 15.81 -5.49
CA GLU A 9 14.58 15.89 -5.79
C GLU A 9 14.92 15.69 -7.27
N PHE A 10 14.11 14.93 -8.04
CA PHE A 10 14.34 14.72 -9.48
C PHE A 10 14.37 16.02 -10.28
N ALA A 11 13.61 17.04 -9.87
CA ALA A 11 13.59 18.36 -10.50
C ALA A 11 14.84 19.20 -10.19
N THR A 12 15.65 18.80 -9.20
CA THR A 12 16.85 19.54 -8.75
C THR A 12 18.13 18.71 -8.74
N ASP A 13 18.07 17.41 -9.05
CA ASP A 13 19.23 16.52 -9.13
C ASP A 13 20.17 16.97 -10.27
N PRO A 14 21.41 17.40 -9.97
CA PRO A 14 22.32 17.90 -11.00
C PRO A 14 22.65 16.85 -12.08
N LYS A 15 22.64 15.55 -11.75
CA LYS A 15 22.88 14.48 -12.73
C LYS A 15 21.79 14.49 -13.80
N VAL A 16 20.54 14.66 -13.37
CA VAL A 16 19.33 14.66 -14.21
C VAL A 16 19.22 15.95 -15.01
N GLN A 17 19.40 17.11 -14.36
CA GLN A 17 19.34 18.42 -15.02
C GLN A 17 20.45 18.62 -16.06
N MET A 18 21.60 17.95 -15.90
CA MET A 18 22.66 17.89 -16.92
C MET A 18 22.40 16.83 -18.02
N MET A 19 21.16 16.48 -18.35
CA MET A 19 20.78 15.57 -19.44
C MET A 19 19.75 16.20 -20.37
N SER A 20 19.73 15.79 -21.63
CA SER A 20 18.67 16.20 -22.56
C SER A 20 17.29 15.73 -22.08
N GLU A 21 16.22 16.43 -22.47
CA GLU A 21 14.85 16.02 -22.12
C GLU A 21 14.53 14.59 -22.62
N ALA A 22 15.08 14.20 -23.77
CA ALA A 22 14.98 12.85 -24.31
C ALA A 22 15.61 11.81 -23.36
N ASP A 23 16.78 12.12 -22.79
CA ASP A 23 17.49 11.24 -21.85
C ASP A 23 16.85 11.23 -20.46
N GLN A 24 16.33 12.36 -19.99
CA GLN A 24 15.50 12.43 -18.79
C GLN A 24 14.25 11.54 -18.94
N ARG A 25 13.55 11.62 -20.09
CA ARG A 25 12.42 10.75 -20.41
C ARG A 25 12.84 9.28 -20.52
N ARG A 26 13.95 8.96 -21.21
CA ARG A 26 14.48 7.59 -21.34
C ARG A 26 14.79 6.99 -19.96
N PHE A 27 15.39 7.76 -19.06
CA PHE A 27 15.65 7.33 -17.68
C PHE A 27 14.36 7.09 -16.89
N VAL A 28 13.36 7.99 -16.94
CA VAL A 28 12.06 7.78 -16.28
C VAL A 28 11.34 6.54 -16.83
N MET A 29 11.38 6.31 -18.15
CA MET A 29 10.83 5.10 -18.76
C MET A 29 11.56 3.82 -18.28
N LEU A 30 12.87 3.86 -18.05
CA LEU A 30 13.61 2.76 -17.44
C LEU A 30 13.17 2.49 -15.99
N LEU A 31 12.86 3.54 -15.21
CA LEU A 31 12.26 3.38 -13.87
C LEU A 31 10.87 2.70 -13.96
N CYS A 32 10.04 3.06 -14.94
CA CYS A 32 8.75 2.40 -15.21
C CYS A 32 8.93 0.92 -15.59
N LEU A 33 9.93 0.60 -16.41
CA LEU A 33 10.23 -0.77 -16.85
C LEU A 33 10.73 -1.63 -15.68
N ARG A 34 11.63 -1.13 -14.84
CA ARG A 34 12.08 -1.82 -13.61
C ARG A 34 10.92 -2.00 -12.62
N CYS A 35 10.04 -1.00 -12.48
CA CYS A 35 8.82 -1.11 -11.67
C CYS A 35 7.86 -2.22 -12.15
N SER A 36 7.87 -2.54 -13.44
CA SER A 36 6.93 -3.48 -14.06
C SER A 36 7.47 -4.92 -14.12
N ASN A 37 8.79 -5.08 -14.24
CA ASN A 37 9.44 -6.37 -14.48
C ASN A 37 10.17 -6.96 -13.25
N ASP A 38 10.13 -6.26 -12.11
CA ASP A 38 10.75 -6.68 -10.84
C ASP A 38 12.25 -6.99 -11.03
N ASP A 39 12.78 -8.06 -10.46
CA ASP A 39 14.23 -8.32 -10.49
C ASP A 39 14.78 -8.85 -11.83
N VAL A 40 13.94 -8.97 -12.87
CA VAL A 40 14.35 -9.45 -14.19
C VAL A 40 15.29 -8.44 -14.87
N THR A 41 16.50 -8.89 -15.22
CA THR A 41 17.44 -8.17 -16.08
C THR A 41 16.88 -8.07 -17.50
N LEU A 42 16.45 -6.89 -17.91
CA LEU A 42 15.99 -6.63 -19.28
C LEU A 42 17.22 -6.53 -20.21
N HIS A 43 17.24 -7.34 -21.28
CA HIS A 43 18.26 -7.18 -22.33
C HIS A 43 18.14 -5.82 -23.02
N GLU A 44 19.26 -5.25 -23.42
CA GLU A 44 19.34 -3.90 -24.01
C GLU A 44 18.46 -3.72 -25.25
N THR A 45 18.29 -4.77 -26.05
CA THR A 45 17.40 -4.81 -27.22
C THR A 45 15.92 -4.65 -26.85
N GLU A 46 15.49 -5.25 -25.74
CA GLU A 46 14.12 -5.08 -25.21
C GLU A 46 13.95 -3.66 -24.64
N ILE A 47 14.97 -3.11 -23.96
CA ILE A 47 14.91 -1.73 -23.46
C ILE A 47 14.80 -0.73 -24.62
N ALA A 48 15.61 -0.87 -25.68
CA ALA A 48 15.54 -0.04 -26.87
C ALA A 48 14.17 -0.13 -27.56
N PHE A 49 13.62 -1.34 -27.71
CA PHE A 49 12.29 -1.59 -28.26
C PHE A 49 11.17 -0.90 -27.45
N GLN A 50 11.17 -1.07 -26.12
CA GLN A 50 10.19 -0.45 -25.22
C GLN A 50 10.29 1.08 -25.18
N LEU A 51 11.52 1.62 -25.31
CA LEU A 51 11.77 3.06 -25.46
C LEU A 51 11.37 3.62 -26.83
N ARG A 52 11.21 2.75 -27.83
CA ARG A 52 10.99 3.04 -29.26
C ARG A 52 12.14 3.85 -29.89
N ILE A 53 13.36 3.44 -29.62
CA ILE A 53 14.60 4.02 -30.19
C ILE A 53 15.47 2.93 -30.81
N SER A 54 16.47 3.32 -31.59
CA SER A 54 17.48 2.40 -32.10
C SER A 54 18.39 1.86 -30.98
N ASN A 55 19.02 0.70 -31.22
CA ASN A 55 20.02 0.15 -30.30
C ASN A 55 21.24 1.09 -30.13
N GLU A 56 21.57 1.88 -31.15
CA GLU A 56 22.70 2.83 -31.15
C GLU A 56 22.40 4.06 -30.28
N GLU A 57 21.19 4.63 -30.37
CA GLU A 57 20.71 5.65 -29.44
C GLU A 57 20.63 5.11 -28.01
N TRP A 58 20.17 3.86 -27.83
CA TRP A 58 20.13 3.24 -26.52
C TRP A 58 21.53 3.06 -25.93
N ALA A 59 22.50 2.54 -26.68
CA ALA A 59 23.88 2.41 -26.23
C ALA A 59 24.49 3.77 -25.83
N THR A 60 24.22 4.82 -26.61
CA THR A 60 24.62 6.20 -26.30
C THR A 60 23.99 6.69 -24.99
N SER A 61 22.68 6.43 -24.80
CA SER A 61 21.94 6.77 -23.58
C SER A 61 22.47 5.99 -22.35
N LYS A 62 22.74 4.69 -22.52
CA LYS A 62 23.30 3.81 -21.48
C LYS A 62 24.68 4.30 -21.03
N ALA A 63 25.57 4.68 -21.95
CA ALA A 63 26.87 5.26 -21.63
C ALA A 63 26.76 6.57 -20.84
N LEU A 64 25.79 7.44 -21.18
CA LEU A 64 25.50 8.66 -20.42
C LEU A 64 24.99 8.35 -19.00
N PHE A 65 24.09 7.38 -18.83
CA PHE A 65 23.56 7.00 -17.53
C PHE A 65 24.60 6.28 -16.64
N LEU A 66 25.49 5.47 -17.24
CA LEU A 66 26.64 4.84 -16.58
C LEU A 66 27.65 5.89 -16.09
N SER A 67 28.09 6.79 -16.97
CA SER A 67 29.07 7.86 -16.61
C SER A 67 28.56 8.81 -15.53
N LYS A 68 27.25 9.04 -15.46
CA LYS A 68 26.61 9.80 -14.37
C LYS A 68 26.36 8.98 -13.10
N GLY A 69 26.56 7.66 -13.11
CA GLY A 69 26.23 6.76 -12.00
C GLY A 69 24.75 6.83 -11.64
N LEU A 70 23.88 6.69 -12.66
CA LEU A 70 22.43 6.56 -12.51
C LEU A 70 21.99 5.08 -12.60
N ILE A 71 22.63 4.29 -13.46
CA ILE A 71 22.40 2.84 -13.64
C ILE A 71 23.71 2.03 -13.56
N ASP A 72 23.60 0.73 -13.29
CA ASP A 72 24.68 -0.25 -13.37
C ASP A 72 24.81 -0.87 -14.78
N GLU A 73 25.76 -1.79 -14.96
CA GLU A 73 26.01 -2.47 -16.24
C GLU A 73 24.82 -3.35 -16.70
N ASP A 74 24.01 -3.85 -15.75
CA ASP A 74 22.76 -4.60 -15.99
C ASP A 74 21.53 -3.68 -16.16
N CYS A 75 21.75 -2.36 -16.31
CA CYS A 75 20.73 -1.33 -16.45
C CYS A 75 19.81 -1.13 -15.21
N ARG A 76 20.18 -1.60 -14.01
CA ARG A 76 19.45 -1.34 -12.75
C ARG A 76 19.81 0.05 -12.18
N PRO A 77 18.86 0.85 -11.66
CA PRO A 77 19.18 2.14 -11.04
C PRO A 77 19.88 1.99 -9.68
N LEU A 78 21.07 2.60 -9.49
CA LEU A 78 21.87 2.45 -8.24
C LEU A 78 21.12 2.90 -6.96
N ALA A 79 20.20 3.86 -7.10
CA ALA A 79 19.44 4.41 -5.98
C ALA A 79 18.09 3.71 -5.75
N TRP A 80 17.80 2.60 -6.45
CA TRP A 80 16.47 1.97 -6.46
C TRP A 80 15.99 1.57 -5.07
N ASP A 81 16.72 0.71 -4.36
CA ASP A 81 16.28 0.13 -3.08
C ASP A 81 16.21 1.16 -1.93
N ARG A 82 16.91 2.30 -2.08
CA ARG A 82 16.81 3.44 -1.15
C ARG A 82 15.58 4.31 -1.38
N ARG A 83 14.96 4.22 -2.56
CA ARG A 83 13.83 5.07 -3.00
C ARG A 83 12.52 4.28 -3.17
N GLN A 84 12.59 2.98 -3.42
CA GLN A 84 11.44 2.08 -3.58
C GLN A 84 11.44 1.05 -2.44
N PHE A 85 10.44 1.08 -1.56
CA PHE A 85 10.37 0.11 -0.47
C PHE A 85 9.61 -1.13 -0.92
N VAL A 86 10.04 -2.31 -0.44
CA VAL A 86 9.43 -3.61 -0.77
C VAL A 86 7.93 -3.66 -0.39
N SER A 87 7.46 -2.80 0.52
CA SER A 87 6.04 -2.63 0.86
C SER A 87 5.17 -2.13 -0.30
N ASP A 88 5.76 -1.39 -1.22
CA ASP A 88 5.08 -0.65 -2.28
C ASP A 88 4.77 -1.54 -3.48
N SER A 89 5.70 -2.47 -3.77
CA SER A 89 5.53 -3.52 -4.76
C SER A 89 4.23 -4.29 -4.52
N SER A 90 3.35 -4.26 -5.52
CA SER A 90 2.10 -5.02 -5.50
C SER A 90 2.35 -6.51 -5.81
N ALA A 91 3.52 -6.84 -6.39
CA ALA A 91 3.81 -8.13 -7.01
C ALA A 91 3.55 -9.33 -6.10
N ALA A 92 4.19 -9.42 -4.92
CA ALA A 92 3.99 -10.54 -3.99
C ALA A 92 2.53 -10.69 -3.52
N ARG A 93 1.84 -9.57 -3.30
CA ARG A 93 0.43 -9.50 -2.87
C ARG A 93 -0.51 -10.00 -3.98
N VAL A 94 -0.26 -9.58 -5.21
CA VAL A 94 -1.02 -9.97 -6.41
C VAL A 94 -0.71 -11.41 -6.81
N ALA A 95 0.53 -11.87 -6.67
CA ALA A 95 0.94 -13.26 -6.90
C ALA A 95 0.23 -14.21 -5.93
N ALA A 96 0.25 -13.93 -4.62
CA ALA A 96 -0.48 -14.69 -3.62
C ALA A 96 -2.00 -14.72 -3.89
N HIS A 97 -2.58 -13.58 -4.30
CA HIS A 97 -4.00 -13.52 -4.68
C HIS A 97 -4.31 -14.34 -5.95
N ARG A 98 -3.47 -14.25 -7.00
CA ARG A 98 -3.58 -15.04 -8.23
C ARG A 98 -3.45 -16.54 -7.96
N ALA A 99 -2.49 -16.95 -7.14
CA ALA A 99 -2.29 -18.34 -6.73
C ALA A 99 -3.51 -18.88 -5.95
N LYS A 100 -4.01 -18.12 -4.97
CA LYS A 100 -5.21 -18.49 -4.21
C LYS A 100 -6.46 -18.58 -5.09
N LYS A 101 -6.61 -17.69 -6.08
CA LYS A 101 -7.71 -17.77 -7.06
C LYS A 101 -7.58 -19.00 -7.96
N LYS A 102 -6.38 -19.35 -8.44
CA LYS A 102 -6.14 -20.60 -9.19
C LYS A 102 -6.53 -21.84 -8.37
N GLN A 103 -6.13 -21.91 -7.09
CA GLN A 103 -6.50 -23.01 -6.19
C GLN A 103 -8.01 -23.10 -5.97
N ALA A 104 -8.70 -21.98 -5.75
CA ALA A 104 -10.14 -21.95 -5.55
C ALA A 104 -10.97 -22.39 -6.79
N CYS A 105 -10.40 -22.33 -7.99
CA CYS A 105 -11.05 -22.79 -9.23
C CYS A 105 -10.82 -24.28 -9.53
N ASN A 106 -10.03 -25.01 -8.74
CA ASN A 106 -9.64 -26.40 -9.00
C ASN A 106 -10.18 -27.39 -7.96
N VAL A 107 -11.35 -27.10 -7.37
CA VAL A 107 -12.03 -27.97 -6.40
C VAL A 107 -13.07 -28.81 -7.12
N THR A 108 -12.68 -30.03 -7.48
CA THR A 108 -13.53 -31.01 -8.18
C THR A 108 -13.87 -32.18 -7.25
N VAL A 109 -15.11 -32.20 -6.76
CA VAL A 109 -15.89 -33.38 -6.26
C VAL A 109 -15.37 -34.15 -5.03
N THR A 110 -16.31 -34.47 -4.13
CA THR A 110 -16.23 -35.29 -2.90
C THR A 110 -17.36 -36.35 -2.90
N PRO A 111 -17.48 -37.30 -1.92
CA PRO A 111 -16.56 -37.68 -0.82
C PRO A 111 -15.91 -39.07 -1.15
N PRO A 112 -16.08 -40.25 -0.48
CA PRO A 112 -16.82 -40.64 0.74
C PRO A 112 -15.96 -40.92 1.99
N ASP A 113 -16.60 -40.68 3.13
CA ASP A 113 -16.62 -41.30 4.47
C ASP A 113 -15.70 -42.50 4.85
N THR A 114 -15.27 -42.46 6.12
CA THR A 114 -15.10 -43.64 7.01
C THR A 114 -15.44 -43.23 8.45
N ASP A 115 -16.47 -43.82 9.04
CA ASP A 115 -16.85 -43.60 10.44
C ASP A 115 -15.93 -44.30 11.44
N THR A 116 -15.85 -43.76 12.67
CA THR A 116 -15.55 -44.53 13.88
C THR A 116 -16.17 -43.82 15.08
N GLU A 117 -17.25 -44.38 15.63
CA GLU A 117 -17.73 -44.03 16.96
C GLU A 117 -16.87 -44.72 18.03
N GLU A 118 -16.69 -44.08 19.18
CA GLU A 118 -16.78 -44.80 20.45
C GLU A 118 -17.23 -43.82 21.56
N ASP A 119 -18.23 -44.24 22.34
CA ASP A 119 -18.79 -43.51 23.48
C ASP A 119 -18.05 -43.87 24.78
N LEU A 120 -18.22 -43.06 25.83
CA LEU A 120 -18.27 -43.42 27.27
C LEU A 120 -17.94 -42.22 28.18
N LYS A 121 -18.67 -42.12 29.29
CA LYS A 121 -18.56 -41.02 30.27
C LYS A 121 -19.28 -41.39 31.59
N PRO A 122 -19.01 -40.67 32.70
CA PRO A 122 -17.80 -40.63 33.53
C PRO A 122 -17.99 -41.50 34.81
N PRO A 123 -17.15 -41.37 35.87
CA PRO A 123 -17.57 -40.48 36.97
C PRO A 123 -16.45 -39.77 37.78
N LEU A 124 -16.83 -38.61 38.32
CA LEU A 124 -16.47 -37.97 39.62
C LEU A 124 -15.01 -37.88 40.14
N SER A 125 -14.64 -36.67 40.53
CA SER A 125 -13.39 -36.27 41.22
C SER A 125 -13.32 -36.71 42.70
N PRO A 126 -12.13 -36.62 43.32
CA PRO A 126 -11.96 -35.60 44.38
C PRO A 126 -10.96 -34.47 44.04
N LEU A 127 -10.93 -33.44 44.91
CA LEU A 127 -10.07 -32.25 44.80
C LEU A 127 -8.69 -32.46 45.44
N THR A 128 -7.64 -31.90 44.86
CA THR A 128 -6.44 -31.41 45.58
C THR A 128 -5.83 -30.27 44.75
N GLU A 129 -5.38 -29.21 45.41
CA GLU A 129 -4.93 -27.99 44.75
C GLU A 129 -3.46 -28.06 44.31
N ASN A 130 -3.15 -27.46 43.16
CA ASN A 130 -1.83 -26.94 42.83
C ASN A 130 -2.00 -25.80 41.80
N PRO A 131 -1.33 -24.64 41.97
CA PRO A 131 -1.56 -23.49 41.09
C PRO A 131 -0.99 -23.74 39.70
N ALA A 132 -1.86 -23.88 38.71
CA ALA A 132 -1.45 -24.03 37.31
C ALA A 132 -0.72 -22.75 36.83
N PRO A 133 0.42 -22.87 36.10
CA PRO A 133 1.07 -21.71 35.50
C PRO A 133 0.12 -21.03 34.52
N THR A 134 0.06 -19.70 34.57
CA THR A 134 -0.84 -18.90 33.72
C THR A 134 -0.60 -19.24 32.25
N PRO A 135 -1.62 -19.74 31.50
CA PRO A 135 -1.42 -20.12 30.12
C PRO A 135 -1.12 -18.89 29.27
N GLU A 136 0.07 -18.83 28.67
CA GLU A 136 0.45 -17.73 27.78
C GLU A 136 -0.58 -17.56 26.65
N PRO A 137 -0.97 -16.32 26.31
CA PRO A 137 -2.06 -16.07 25.38
C PRO A 137 -1.67 -16.50 23.96
N LYS A 138 -2.13 -17.69 23.57
CA LYS A 138 -1.92 -18.28 22.24
C LYS A 138 -2.19 -17.23 21.13
N PRO A 139 -1.32 -17.14 20.11
CA PRO A 139 -1.34 -16.02 19.16
C PRO A 139 -2.69 -15.89 18.44
N LYS A 140 -3.31 -14.70 18.54
CA LYS A 140 -4.63 -14.42 17.95
C LYS A 140 -4.61 -14.68 16.44
N ARG A 141 -5.28 -15.76 16.01
CA ARG A 141 -5.45 -16.10 14.59
C ARG A 141 -6.21 -14.98 13.88
N LYS A 142 -5.82 -14.66 12.64
CA LYS A 142 -6.45 -13.59 11.85
C LYS A 142 -7.89 -13.98 11.48
N SER A 143 -8.89 -13.29 12.04
CA SER A 143 -10.31 -13.51 11.77
C SER A 143 -10.88 -12.44 10.83
N ARG A 144 -12.06 -12.68 10.25
CA ARG A 144 -12.91 -11.59 9.69
C ARG A 144 -13.51 -10.76 10.82
N LEU A 145 -14.05 -9.58 10.49
CA LEU A 145 -14.74 -8.71 11.45
C LEU A 145 -15.93 -9.49 12.07
N PRO A 146 -16.05 -9.58 13.41
CA PRO A 146 -17.17 -10.25 14.06
C PRO A 146 -18.52 -9.59 13.76
N GLU A 147 -19.57 -10.42 13.74
CA GLU A 147 -20.97 -10.03 13.58
C GLU A 147 -21.72 -10.43 14.87
N PRO A 148 -22.28 -9.47 15.65
CA PRO A 148 -22.15 -8.02 15.54
C PRO A 148 -20.80 -7.48 16.05
N PHE A 149 -20.33 -6.36 15.49
CA PHE A 149 -19.18 -5.61 16.02
C PHE A 149 -19.66 -4.55 17.03
N ASN A 150 -19.71 -4.92 18.31
CA ASN A 150 -20.31 -4.08 19.34
C ASN A 150 -19.26 -3.22 20.07
N VAL A 151 -19.43 -1.89 20.09
CA VAL A 151 -18.50 -0.96 20.78
C VAL A 151 -18.77 -0.96 22.28
N SER A 152 -17.94 -1.69 23.04
CA SER A 152 -18.00 -1.78 24.50
C SER A 152 -17.74 -0.45 25.21
N GLY A 153 -18.13 -0.35 26.49
CA GLY A 153 -17.99 0.89 27.29
C GLY A 153 -16.58 1.46 27.29
N ASP A 154 -15.55 0.63 27.46
CA ASP A 154 -14.15 1.09 27.51
C ASP A 154 -13.60 1.48 26.14
N MET A 155 -14.19 0.98 25.05
CA MET A 155 -13.91 1.49 23.69
C MET A 155 -14.46 2.92 23.53
N ARG A 156 -15.64 3.21 24.10
CA ARG A 156 -16.23 4.57 24.08
C ARG A 156 -15.42 5.54 24.94
N LYS A 157 -15.04 5.14 26.17
CA LYS A 157 -14.13 5.92 27.04
C LYS A 157 -12.81 6.23 26.33
N TRP A 158 -12.16 5.22 25.74
CA TRP A 158 -10.92 5.38 25.00
C TRP A 158 -11.07 6.31 23.79
N ALA A 159 -12.20 6.25 23.08
CA ALA A 159 -12.44 7.13 21.94
C ALA A 159 -12.69 8.58 22.36
N ALA A 160 -13.38 8.83 23.48
CA ALA A 160 -13.54 10.17 24.04
C ALA A 160 -12.20 10.78 24.49
N ASP A 161 -11.30 9.96 25.06
CA ASP A 161 -9.93 10.35 25.46
C ASP A 161 -9.01 10.64 24.26
N ARG A 162 -9.08 9.82 23.19
CA ARG A 162 -8.08 9.83 22.09
C ARG A 162 -8.56 10.38 20.75
N ALA A 163 -9.86 10.53 20.55
CA ALA A 163 -10.46 11.02 19.31
C ALA A 163 -11.67 11.96 19.58
N PRO A 164 -11.52 13.02 20.39
CA PRO A 164 -12.63 13.87 20.82
C PRO A 164 -13.33 14.68 19.71
N ALA A 165 -12.68 14.91 18.56
CA ALA A 165 -13.29 15.57 17.41
C ALA A 165 -13.99 14.59 16.44
N VAL A 166 -14.03 13.30 16.76
CA VAL A 166 -14.58 12.25 15.90
C VAL A 166 -15.98 11.87 16.33
N HIS A 167 -16.94 11.92 15.39
CA HIS A 167 -18.29 11.39 15.63
C HIS A 167 -18.29 9.86 15.66
N LEU A 168 -18.10 9.30 16.86
CA LEU A 168 -17.78 7.90 17.15
C LEU A 168 -18.67 6.87 16.44
N ILE A 169 -19.98 7.15 16.35
CA ILE A 169 -20.95 6.25 15.71
C ILE A 169 -20.66 6.15 14.20
N ASN A 170 -20.58 7.29 13.52
CA ASN A 170 -20.43 7.35 12.06
C ASN A 170 -19.07 6.82 11.61
N GLU A 171 -17.98 7.06 12.36
CA GLU A 171 -16.68 6.45 12.03
C GLU A 171 -16.62 4.96 12.35
N THR A 172 -17.36 4.47 13.36
CA THR A 172 -17.51 3.03 13.57
C THR A 172 -18.31 2.39 12.44
N GLU A 173 -19.39 3.03 11.98
CA GLU A 173 -20.18 2.55 10.84
C GLU A 173 -19.34 2.49 9.56
N LYS A 174 -18.60 3.55 9.23
CA LYS A 174 -17.64 3.56 8.11
C LYS A 174 -16.58 2.46 8.23
N PHE A 175 -16.02 2.26 9.42
CA PHE A 175 -15.07 1.18 9.70
C PHE A 175 -15.69 -0.20 9.44
N VAL A 176 -16.91 -0.45 9.95
CA VAL A 176 -17.63 -1.71 9.76
C VAL A 176 -17.93 -1.94 8.27
N ASN A 177 -18.47 -0.95 7.58
CA ASN A 177 -18.80 -1.04 6.15
C ASN A 177 -17.55 -1.25 5.29
N TYR A 178 -16.45 -0.53 5.57
CA TYR A 178 -15.17 -0.71 4.90
C TYR A 178 -14.63 -2.13 5.07
N TRP A 179 -14.56 -2.66 6.30
CA TRP A 179 -13.99 -3.98 6.53
C TRP A 179 -14.89 -5.14 6.07
N ARG A 180 -16.21 -4.94 6.02
CA ARG A 180 -17.15 -5.86 5.36
C ARG A 180 -16.89 -5.91 3.84
N GLY A 181 -16.92 -4.75 3.17
CA GLY A 181 -16.72 -4.67 1.72
C GLY A 181 -15.32 -5.10 1.25
N ASN A 182 -14.28 -4.79 2.03
CA ASN A 182 -12.88 -5.15 1.73
C ASN A 182 -12.56 -6.63 2.04
N GLY A 183 -13.42 -7.35 2.76
CA GLY A 183 -13.27 -8.79 3.05
C GLY A 183 -12.02 -9.21 3.85
N GLY A 184 -11.26 -8.25 4.39
CA GLY A 184 -9.96 -8.46 5.01
C GLY A 184 -10.02 -9.12 6.39
N THR A 185 -8.88 -9.67 6.84
CA THR A 185 -8.73 -10.29 8.16
C THR A 185 -7.70 -9.61 9.03
N LYS A 186 -7.93 -9.61 10.36
CA LYS A 186 -7.06 -9.01 11.38
C LYS A 186 -6.93 -9.91 12.59
N ALA A 187 -5.80 -9.84 13.28
CA ALA A 187 -5.55 -10.54 14.54
C ALA A 187 -6.15 -9.79 15.75
N ASP A 188 -6.27 -8.46 15.67
CA ASP A 188 -6.94 -7.65 16.68
C ASP A 188 -7.80 -6.56 16.04
N TRP A 189 -9.11 -6.70 16.18
CA TRP A 189 -10.10 -5.77 15.61
C TRP A 189 -10.25 -4.50 16.43
N ILE A 190 -10.01 -4.54 17.75
CA ILE A 190 -10.07 -3.36 18.62
C ILE A 190 -8.87 -2.46 18.33
N ALA A 191 -7.66 -3.00 18.21
CA ALA A 191 -6.49 -2.24 17.80
C ALA A 191 -6.63 -1.65 16.38
N THR A 192 -7.22 -2.41 15.45
CA THR A 192 -7.50 -1.91 14.08
C THR A 192 -8.52 -0.76 14.10
N TRP A 193 -9.56 -0.83 14.94
CA TRP A 193 -10.56 0.22 15.13
C TRP A 193 -9.98 1.47 15.83
N ARG A 194 -9.15 1.29 16.86
CA ARG A 194 -8.42 2.38 17.52
C ARG A 194 -7.56 3.17 16.52
N ASN A 195 -6.84 2.46 15.65
CA ASN A 195 -6.02 3.09 14.61
C ASN A 195 -6.84 3.75 13.47
N TRP A 196 -8.12 3.37 13.29
CA TRP A 196 -9.04 4.09 12.41
C TRP A 196 -9.43 5.44 13.02
N LEU A 197 -9.84 5.44 14.30
CA LEU A 197 -10.26 6.67 15.00
C LEU A 197 -9.13 7.69 15.15
N LEU A 198 -7.88 7.26 15.37
CA LEU A 198 -6.74 8.18 15.40
C LEU A 198 -6.54 8.90 14.05
N LYS A 199 -6.69 8.19 12.92
CA LYS A 199 -6.61 8.81 11.60
C LYS A 199 -7.79 9.74 11.31
N ALA A 200 -9.00 9.36 11.74
CA ALA A 200 -10.16 10.24 11.66
C ALA A 200 -9.98 11.51 12.51
N GLN A 201 -9.29 11.42 13.67
CA GLN A 201 -8.93 12.57 14.50
C GLN A 201 -7.87 13.45 13.82
N GLU A 202 -6.81 12.86 13.25
CA GLU A 202 -5.83 13.62 12.46
C GLU A 202 -6.49 14.36 11.28
N ASP A 203 -7.40 13.72 10.56
CA ASP A 203 -8.08 14.32 9.40
C ASP A 203 -9.14 15.35 9.81
N ALA A 204 -9.79 15.18 10.96
CA ALA A 204 -10.62 16.22 11.57
C ALA A 204 -9.79 17.44 11.95
N ASN A 205 -8.66 17.23 12.63
CA ASN A 205 -7.70 18.29 12.97
C ASN A 205 -7.20 19.00 11.70
N ARG A 206 -6.75 18.25 10.69
CA ARG A 206 -6.29 18.80 9.39
C ARG A 206 -7.36 19.68 8.73
N ARG A 207 -8.64 19.32 8.80
CA ARG A 207 -9.75 20.14 8.27
C ARG A 207 -10.03 21.40 9.09
N MET A 208 -9.77 21.39 10.39
CA MET A 208 -9.89 22.56 11.26
C MET A 208 -8.71 23.53 11.09
N THR A 209 -7.50 23.02 10.83
CA THR A 209 -6.28 23.83 10.65
C THR A 209 -6.01 24.27 9.21
N ALA A 210 -6.67 23.67 8.22
CA ALA A 210 -6.51 24.06 6.82
C ALA A 210 -7.03 25.49 6.62
N PRO A 211 -6.22 26.41 6.04
CA PRO A 211 -6.70 27.76 5.75
C PRO A 211 -7.89 27.68 4.80
N HIS A 212 -9.00 28.30 5.18
CA HIS A 212 -10.21 28.32 4.38
C HIS A 212 -9.90 29.08 3.08
N ARG A 213 -9.71 28.34 1.97
CA ARG A 213 -9.54 28.95 0.63
C ARG A 213 -10.87 29.60 0.24
N THR A 214 -11.03 30.86 0.63
CA THR A 214 -12.06 31.75 0.11
C THR A 214 -11.79 32.01 -1.36
N SER A 215 -12.20 31.09 -2.23
CA SER A 215 -12.18 31.20 -3.69
C SER A 215 -13.26 32.17 -4.17
N ASN A 216 -13.24 33.38 -3.61
CA ASN A 216 -14.20 34.46 -3.81
C ASN A 216 -13.47 35.79 -4.06
N GLN A 217 -12.28 35.71 -4.66
CA GLN A 217 -11.82 36.75 -5.56
C GLN A 217 -12.69 36.62 -6.83
N PRO A 218 -13.46 37.65 -7.23
CA PRO A 218 -14.11 37.63 -8.53
C PRO A 218 -13.03 37.58 -9.62
N LEU A 219 -13.29 36.84 -10.70
CA LEU A 219 -12.43 36.88 -11.88
C LEU A 219 -12.57 38.27 -12.50
N ASP A 220 -11.51 39.08 -12.41
CA ASP A 220 -11.45 40.36 -13.09
C ASP A 220 -11.30 40.14 -14.60
N MET A 221 -12.45 40.10 -15.28
CA MET A 221 -12.52 39.94 -16.74
C MET A 221 -12.11 41.21 -17.50
N THR A 222 -11.58 42.24 -16.81
CA THR A 222 -10.99 43.45 -17.41
C THR A 222 -9.46 43.50 -17.35
N SER A 223 -8.80 42.59 -16.61
CA SER A 223 -7.35 42.42 -16.70
C SER A 223 -6.98 41.69 -18.00
N THR A 224 -6.13 42.35 -18.79
CA THR A 224 -5.60 41.86 -20.08
C THR A 224 -4.16 41.35 -19.93
N ASP A 225 -3.64 41.22 -18.70
CA ASP A 225 -2.25 40.84 -18.42
C ASP A 225 -1.88 39.46 -19.00
N TRP A 226 -2.86 38.56 -19.14
CA TRP A 226 -2.71 37.23 -19.75
C TRP A 226 -2.41 37.26 -21.26
N ALA A 227 -2.57 38.40 -21.93
CA ALA A 227 -2.43 38.53 -23.39
C ALA A 227 -1.09 39.14 -23.84
N LEU A 228 -0.13 39.36 -22.93
CA LEU A 228 1.12 40.07 -23.20
C LEU A 228 2.41 39.26 -22.93
N GLU A 229 2.33 37.96 -22.64
CA GLU A 229 3.53 37.10 -22.67
C GLU A 229 3.89 36.72 -24.13
N PRO A 230 5.05 37.14 -24.66
CA PRO A 230 5.44 36.82 -26.03
C PRO A 230 5.91 35.35 -26.12
N ILE A 231 5.37 34.61 -27.09
CA ILE A 231 5.79 33.23 -27.36
C ILE A 231 7.10 33.24 -28.18
N LEU A 232 8.24 33.18 -27.48
CA LEU A 232 9.56 32.77 -27.99
C LEU A 232 10.35 32.03 -26.90
#